data_AF-A0A937XLU1-F1
#
_entry.id   AF-A0A937XLU1-F1
#
_cell.length_a   1.000
_cell.length_b   1.000
_cell.length_c   1.000
_cell.angle_alpha   90.00
_cell.angle_beta   90.00
_cell.angle_gamma   90.00
#
_symmetry.space_group_name_H-M   'P 1'
#
loop_
_entity.id
_entity.type
_entity.pdbx_description
1 polymer ?
#
loop_
_entity_poly.entity_id
_entity_poly.type
_entity_poly.pdbx_seq_one_letter_code
_entity_poly.pdbx_strand_id
1 'polypeptide(L)'
;MSKFADTKKRHYYAVTNSHVVQGRNSVIRINRKDGTVATIPTEKSLWTYSDSADLAVLPIELDDAYDVKAFNTDMLLTKFKLGTKGLGIGDETFMIGRFINHEGRQRNKPKARFGTVAMMPDASEGVYNHHMSQRQEAYLVETHTVCGYSGSPVFFFIPAMSKRPPEDKANNPLAWRGPWLLGVEWAHIIDHEPVVEKGVEGEWKKTGQYVEVTTGMMCVSPAWHLEALLNDPHLAQLRDEQEAKWEKESKPRVVAKLDSAHQPAPAGDLLLDALLKTPPAPKTKVKATSKRKA
;
A
#
# COMPACT_ATOMS: atom_id res chain seq x y z
N MET A 1 11.97 -15.69 -16.15
CA MET A 1 11.39 -14.80 -15.12
C MET A 1 12.55 -14.15 -14.39
N SER A 2 12.78 -12.86 -14.64
CA SER A 2 13.99 -12.18 -14.19
C SER A 2 14.00 -12.01 -12.66
N LYS A 3 15.00 -12.61 -12.01
CA LYS A 3 15.40 -12.28 -10.64
C LYS A 3 16.07 -10.91 -10.65
N PHE A 4 15.28 -9.85 -10.58
CA PHE A 4 15.73 -8.60 -9.97
C PHE A 4 15.18 -8.62 -8.55
N ALA A 5 16.05 -8.87 -7.57
CA ALA A 5 15.77 -8.49 -6.20
C ALA A 5 15.53 -6.97 -6.23
N ASP A 6 14.30 -6.53 -6.00
CA ASP A 6 13.99 -5.12 -5.86
C ASP A 6 14.57 -4.64 -4.54
N THR A 7 15.86 -4.31 -4.55
CA THR A 7 16.63 -3.77 -3.42
C THR A 7 16.37 -2.27 -3.25
N LYS A 8 15.15 -1.79 -3.49
CA LYS A 8 14.77 -0.43 -3.11
C LYS A 8 14.40 -0.43 -1.63
N LYS A 9 15.18 0.29 -0.84
CA LYS A 9 14.79 0.63 0.54
C LYS A 9 13.44 1.37 0.47
N ARG A 10 12.49 0.97 1.29
CA ARG A 10 11.08 1.42 1.25
C ARG A 10 10.63 1.78 2.65
N HIS A 11 9.80 2.80 2.76
CA HIS A 11 9.12 3.15 4.00
C HIS A 11 7.77 2.43 4.05
N TYR A 12 7.56 1.63 5.09
CA TYR A 12 6.31 0.91 5.29
C TYR A 12 5.49 1.58 6.39
N TYR A 13 4.18 1.63 6.19
CA TYR A 13 3.23 2.17 7.14
C TYR A 13 2.14 1.13 7.42
N ALA A 14 1.86 0.90 8.70
CA ALA A 14 0.58 0.32 9.10
C ALA A 14 -0.48 1.42 9.03
N VAL A 15 -1.64 1.08 8.45
CA VAL A 15 -2.78 2.00 8.30
C VAL A 15 -4.02 1.34 8.90
N THR A 16 -4.78 2.08 9.69
CA THR A 16 -6.05 1.62 10.27
C THR A 16 -6.93 2.84 10.63
N ASN A 17 -8.06 2.64 11.32
CA ASN A 17 -8.86 3.74 11.85
C ASN A 17 -8.33 4.23 13.21
N SER A 18 -8.48 5.53 13.48
CA SER A 18 -8.15 6.14 14.77
C SER A 18 -8.92 5.46 15.91
N HIS A 19 -10.22 5.21 15.73
CA HIS A 19 -11.04 4.59 16.78
C HIS A 19 -10.61 3.16 17.13
N VAL A 20 -9.98 2.42 16.20
CA VAL A 20 -9.50 1.05 16.46
C VAL A 20 -8.32 1.10 17.43
N VAL A 21 -7.37 2.01 17.19
CA VAL A 21 -6.19 2.20 18.04
C VAL A 21 -6.58 2.81 19.39
N GLN A 22 -7.41 3.85 19.38
CA GLN A 22 -7.81 4.58 20.58
C GLN A 22 -8.78 3.80 21.46
N GLY A 23 -9.79 3.16 20.87
CA GLY A 23 -10.88 2.49 21.58
C GLY A 23 -10.62 1.04 21.95
N ARG A 24 -9.65 0.36 21.32
CA ARG A 24 -9.36 -1.06 21.58
C ARG A 24 -7.89 -1.29 21.94
N ASN A 25 -7.09 -1.72 20.96
CA ASN A 25 -5.71 -2.14 21.18
C ASN A 25 -4.83 -1.71 19.99
N SER A 26 -3.58 -1.40 20.28
CA SER A 26 -2.56 -0.94 19.33
C SER A 26 -1.62 -2.08 18.90
N VAL A 27 -2.09 -3.33 18.91
CA VAL A 27 -1.26 -4.50 18.52
C VAL A 27 -1.46 -4.80 17.03
N ILE A 28 -0.35 -4.90 16.30
CA ILE A 28 -0.35 -5.39 14.92
C ILE A 28 -0.13 -6.89 14.93
N ARG A 29 -1.06 -7.65 14.34
CA ARG A 29 -0.95 -9.10 14.18
C ARG A 29 -0.60 -9.42 12.74
N ILE A 30 0.52 -10.12 12.53
CA ILE A 30 1.12 -10.35 11.20
C ILE A 30 1.44 -11.83 10.99
N ASN A 31 1.22 -12.35 9.78
CA ASN A 31 1.59 -13.71 9.44
C ASN A 31 3.10 -13.80 9.18
N ARG A 32 3.71 -14.93 9.53
CA ARG A 32 5.07 -15.29 9.14
C ARG A 32 5.05 -16.29 7.98
N LYS A 33 6.13 -16.32 7.20
CA LYS A 33 6.33 -17.26 6.09
C LYS A 33 6.43 -18.73 6.55
N ASP A 34 6.78 -18.96 7.81
CA ASP A 34 6.79 -20.28 8.44
C ASP A 34 5.38 -20.80 8.82
N GLY A 35 4.34 -20.00 8.54
CA GLY A 35 2.94 -20.33 8.83
C GLY A 35 2.47 -19.96 10.24
N THR A 36 3.35 -19.40 11.08
CA THR A 36 3.01 -18.88 12.41
C THR A 36 2.52 -17.42 12.34
N VAL A 37 2.24 -16.85 13.51
CA VAL A 37 1.84 -15.44 13.67
C VAL A 37 2.81 -14.75 14.60
N ALA A 38 3.13 -13.50 14.28
CA ALA A 38 3.75 -12.57 15.21
C ALA A 38 2.74 -11.51 15.67
N THR A 39 2.97 -10.98 16.86
CA THR A 39 2.29 -9.79 17.38
C THR A 39 3.35 -8.73 17.63
N ILE A 40 3.17 -7.57 17.03
CA ILE A 40 4.01 -6.39 17.23
C ILE A 40 3.20 -5.45 18.13
N PRO A 41 3.47 -5.43 19.45
CA PRO A 41 2.85 -4.45 20.32
C PRO A 41 3.35 -3.05 19.96
N THR A 42 2.44 -2.08 19.90
CA THR A 42 2.77 -0.68 19.68
C THR A 42 2.05 0.15 20.74
N GLU A 43 2.47 1.39 20.95
CA GLU A 43 1.81 2.31 21.89
C GLU A 43 0.95 3.30 21.11
N LYS A 44 -0.18 3.70 21.69
CA LYS A 44 -1.11 4.66 21.06
C LYS A 44 -0.43 6.00 20.73
N SER A 45 0.57 6.40 21.51
CA SER A 45 1.37 7.62 21.33
C SER A 45 2.26 7.59 20.07
N LEU A 46 2.57 6.41 19.53
CA LEU A 46 3.42 6.27 18.35
C LEU A 46 2.64 6.46 17.04
N TRP A 47 1.32 6.38 17.09
CA TRP A 47 0.46 6.54 15.91
C TRP A 47 0.25 8.02 15.61
N THR A 48 0.31 8.38 14.32
CA THR A 48 -0.13 9.68 13.81
C THR A 48 -1.59 9.56 13.41
N TYR A 49 -2.42 10.45 13.93
CA TYR A 49 -3.87 10.46 13.71
C TYR A 49 -4.25 11.58 12.74
N SER A 50 -5.22 11.34 11.86
CA SER A 50 -5.82 12.41 11.05
C SER A 50 -6.87 13.16 11.85
N ASP A 51 -6.87 14.49 11.71
CA ASP A 51 -7.89 15.36 12.27
C ASP A 51 -9.16 15.41 11.41
N SER A 52 -9.05 15.12 10.10
CA SER A 52 -10.15 15.25 9.13
C SER A 52 -10.87 13.94 8.83
N ALA A 53 -10.26 12.80 9.12
CA ALA A 53 -10.82 11.48 8.87
C ALA A 53 -10.40 10.47 9.94
N ASP A 54 -11.21 9.44 10.14
CA ASP A 54 -10.92 8.37 11.10
C ASP A 54 -9.84 7.43 10.57
N LEU A 55 -8.61 7.92 10.57
CA LEU A 55 -7.41 7.30 10.02
C LEU A 55 -6.24 7.49 10.97
N ALA A 56 -5.50 6.42 11.18
CA ALA A 56 -4.24 6.41 11.91
C ALA A 56 -3.17 5.68 11.11
N VAL A 57 -1.94 6.19 11.15
CA VAL A 57 -0.77 5.58 10.52
C VAL A 57 0.38 5.43 11.50
N LEU A 58 1.18 4.39 11.30
CA LEU A 58 2.38 4.13 12.06
C LEU A 58 3.49 3.66 11.10
N PRO A 59 4.66 4.33 11.05
CA PRO A 59 5.83 3.77 10.39
C PRO A 59 6.21 2.44 11.02
N ILE A 60 6.41 1.41 10.19
CA ILE A 60 6.80 0.07 10.65
C ILE A 60 8.02 -0.44 9.89
N GLU A 61 8.81 -1.24 10.58
CA GLU A 61 9.86 -2.05 9.96
C GLU A 61 9.31 -3.45 9.70
N LEU A 62 9.49 -3.92 8.46
CA LEU A 62 9.11 -5.27 8.05
C LEU A 62 10.39 -6.08 7.82
N ASP A 63 10.49 -7.21 8.52
CA ASP A 63 11.52 -8.20 8.25
C ASP A 63 11.12 -9.14 7.10
N ASP A 64 12.11 -9.87 6.56
CA ASP A 64 11.89 -10.87 5.52
C ASP A 64 11.16 -12.13 6.02
N ALA A 65 10.96 -12.30 7.34
CA ALA A 65 10.24 -13.44 7.90
C ALA A 65 8.72 -13.26 7.81
N TYR A 66 8.23 -12.03 7.68
CA TYR A 66 6.81 -11.74 7.53
C TYR A 66 6.26 -12.09 6.14
N ASP A 67 5.06 -12.68 6.12
CA ASP A 67 4.27 -12.93 4.90
C ASP A 67 3.30 -11.77 4.69
N VAL A 68 3.81 -10.72 4.05
CA VAL A 68 3.09 -9.46 3.83
C VAL A 68 3.17 -9.02 2.38
N LYS A 69 2.10 -8.33 1.97
CA LYS A 69 2.07 -7.54 0.74
C LYS A 69 1.71 -6.11 1.12
N ALA A 70 2.51 -5.17 0.64
CA ALA A 70 2.23 -3.74 0.76
C ALA A 70 1.73 -3.20 -0.58
N PHE A 71 0.90 -2.15 -0.51
CA PHE A 71 0.44 -1.40 -1.66
C PHE A 71 1.26 -0.11 -1.75
N ASN A 72 1.62 0.30 -2.97
CA ASN A 72 2.34 1.56 -3.20
C ASN A 72 1.34 2.74 -3.08
N THR A 73 1.79 3.90 -2.60
CA THR A 73 1.02 5.16 -2.62
C THR A 73 0.57 5.55 -4.03
N ASP A 74 1.24 5.08 -5.08
CA ASP A 74 0.76 5.20 -6.47
C ASP A 74 -0.61 4.56 -6.69
N MET A 75 -1.02 3.59 -5.87
CA MET A 75 -2.34 2.97 -5.93
C MET A 75 -3.43 3.82 -5.29
N LEU A 76 -3.09 4.84 -4.49
CA LEU A 76 -4.07 5.74 -3.86
C LEU A 76 -4.88 6.45 -4.94
N LEU A 77 -6.21 6.35 -4.85
CA LEU A 77 -7.11 7.06 -5.73
C LEU A 77 -7.29 8.49 -5.23
N THR A 78 -6.36 9.36 -5.63
CA THR A 78 -6.39 10.80 -5.32
C THR A 78 -7.50 11.51 -6.08
N LYS A 79 -7.87 12.73 -5.65
CA LYS A 79 -8.87 13.56 -6.36
C LYS A 79 -8.52 13.74 -7.85
N PHE A 80 -7.24 13.88 -8.17
CA PHE A 80 -6.75 13.96 -9.55
C PHE A 80 -7.04 12.65 -10.32
N LYS A 81 -6.71 11.50 -9.75
CA LYS A 81 -6.91 10.20 -10.41
C LYS A 81 -8.40 9.87 -10.58
N LEU A 82 -9.26 10.30 -9.68
CA LEU A 82 -10.70 10.03 -9.71
C LEU A 82 -11.34 10.42 -11.06
N GLY A 83 -11.04 11.63 -11.56
CA GLY A 83 -11.52 12.11 -12.86
C GLY A 83 -10.99 11.27 -14.03
N THR A 84 -9.68 10.99 -14.05
CA THR A 84 -9.03 10.22 -15.13
C THR A 84 -9.48 8.76 -15.22
N LYS A 85 -9.89 8.16 -14.10
CA LYS A 85 -10.40 6.78 -14.05
C LYS A 85 -11.89 6.69 -14.30
N GLY A 86 -12.59 7.82 -14.33
CA GLY A 86 -14.03 7.90 -14.48
C GLY A 86 -14.78 7.11 -13.42
N LEU A 87 -14.28 7.09 -12.18
CA LEU A 87 -14.96 6.42 -11.06
C LEU A 87 -16.33 7.08 -10.84
N GLY A 88 -17.38 6.27 -10.67
CA GLY A 88 -18.72 6.74 -10.35
C GLY A 88 -19.57 5.75 -9.56
N ILE A 89 -20.82 6.12 -9.30
CA ILE A 89 -21.83 5.25 -8.69
C ILE A 89 -22.05 4.02 -9.58
N GLY A 90 -22.16 2.85 -8.97
CA GLY A 90 -22.29 1.55 -9.63
C GLY A 90 -20.95 0.87 -9.95
N ASP A 91 -19.82 1.55 -9.76
CA ASP A 91 -18.52 0.93 -10.00
C ASP A 91 -18.16 -0.13 -8.96
N GLU A 92 -17.60 -1.25 -9.44
CA GLU A 92 -17.26 -2.39 -8.62
C GLU A 92 -16.10 -2.10 -7.65
N THR A 93 -16.27 -2.60 -6.44
CA THR A 93 -15.29 -2.52 -5.37
C THR A 93 -15.05 -3.88 -4.74
N PHE A 94 -13.89 -4.04 -4.11
CA PHE A 94 -13.65 -5.14 -3.19
C PHE A 94 -12.89 -4.67 -1.96
N MET A 95 -13.13 -5.33 -0.85
CA MET A 95 -12.47 -5.08 0.43
C MET A 95 -11.78 -6.36 0.89
N ILE A 96 -10.60 -6.22 1.48
CA ILE A 96 -9.88 -7.34 2.12
C ILE A 96 -9.68 -6.98 3.59
N GLY A 97 -10.21 -7.80 4.49
CA GLY A 97 -10.17 -7.48 5.91
C GLY A 97 -10.26 -8.67 6.84
N ARG A 98 -10.16 -8.38 8.15
CA ARG A 98 -10.33 -9.38 9.21
C ARG A 98 -11.80 -9.49 9.55
N PHE A 99 -12.37 -10.67 9.38
CA PHE A 99 -13.72 -10.93 9.90
C PHE A 99 -13.63 -11.40 11.35
N ILE A 100 -14.13 -10.60 12.30
CA ILE A 100 -14.00 -10.87 13.75
C ILE A 100 -14.54 -12.26 14.13
N ASN A 101 -15.65 -12.69 13.52
CA ASN A 101 -16.26 -13.99 13.86
C ASN A 101 -15.54 -15.20 13.21
N HIS A 102 -14.53 -14.97 12.36
CA HIS A 102 -13.73 -16.04 11.76
C HIS A 102 -12.33 -15.57 11.32
N GLU A 103 -11.57 -15.00 12.25
CA GLU A 103 -10.26 -14.37 11.98
C GLU A 103 -9.10 -15.35 11.77
N GLY A 104 -9.30 -16.62 12.15
CA GLY A 104 -8.28 -17.65 12.15
C GLY A 104 -7.47 -17.65 13.45
N ARG A 105 -7.47 -18.80 14.13
CA ARG A 105 -6.78 -18.98 15.42
C ARG A 105 -5.27 -19.05 15.25
N GLN A 106 -4.79 -19.97 14.40
CA GLN A 106 -3.37 -20.23 14.21
C GLN A 106 -2.68 -19.26 13.23
N ARG A 107 -3.45 -18.70 12.28
CA ARG A 107 -2.96 -17.73 11.28
C ARG A 107 -4.06 -16.77 10.86
N ASN A 108 -3.69 -15.56 10.46
CA ASN A 108 -4.63 -14.60 9.88
C ASN A 108 -5.14 -15.16 8.54
N LYS A 109 -6.46 -15.28 8.40
CA LYS A 109 -7.13 -15.66 7.13
C LYS A 109 -8.04 -14.52 6.68
N PRO A 110 -7.51 -13.50 5.99
CA PRO A 110 -8.31 -12.37 5.55
C PRO A 110 -9.44 -12.84 4.63
N LYS A 111 -10.56 -12.12 4.66
CA LYS A 111 -11.74 -12.39 3.84
C LYS A 111 -11.92 -11.24 2.86
N ALA A 112 -12.25 -11.62 1.63
CA ALA A 112 -12.61 -10.68 0.59
C ALA A 112 -14.14 -10.52 0.56
N ARG A 113 -14.59 -9.29 0.42
CA ARG A 113 -15.99 -8.94 0.11
C ARG A 113 -16.01 -8.06 -1.13
N PHE A 114 -17.09 -8.13 -1.87
CA PHE A 114 -17.29 -7.42 -3.13
C PHE A 114 -18.56 -6.59 -3.04
N GLY A 115 -18.58 -5.47 -3.74
CA GLY A 115 -19.65 -4.49 -3.64
C GLY A 115 -19.54 -3.42 -4.72
N THR A 116 -20.29 -2.34 -4.56
CA THR A 116 -20.34 -1.23 -5.52
C THR A 116 -20.38 0.12 -4.83
N VAL A 117 -19.82 1.15 -5.48
CA VAL A 117 -19.98 2.53 -5.02
C VAL A 117 -21.45 2.91 -5.10
N ALA A 118 -22.05 3.26 -3.96
CA ALA A 118 -23.44 3.68 -3.86
C ALA A 118 -23.56 5.21 -3.79
N MET A 119 -22.55 5.90 -3.25
CA MET A 119 -22.49 7.36 -3.18
C MET A 119 -21.05 7.86 -3.29
N MET A 120 -20.86 8.91 -4.08
CA MET A 120 -19.59 9.64 -4.15
C MET A 120 -19.42 10.53 -2.92
N PRO A 121 -18.18 10.78 -2.47
CA PRO A 121 -17.92 11.64 -1.33
C PRO A 121 -18.27 13.09 -1.66
N ASP A 122 -18.91 13.73 -0.69
CA ASP A 122 -19.20 15.15 -0.70
C ASP A 122 -18.74 15.73 0.65
N ALA A 123 -17.79 16.65 0.61
CA ALA A 123 -17.28 17.31 1.81
C ALA A 123 -18.32 18.22 2.49
N SER A 124 -19.32 18.70 1.75
CA SER A 124 -20.42 19.51 2.31
C SER A 124 -21.49 18.66 3.01
N GLU A 125 -21.60 17.39 2.63
CA GLU A 125 -22.60 16.44 3.14
C GLU A 125 -21.94 15.18 3.74
N GLY A 126 -20.87 15.36 4.51
CA GLY A 126 -20.17 14.26 5.17
C GLY A 126 -21.07 13.41 6.08
N VAL A 127 -20.72 12.16 6.33
CA VAL A 127 -21.45 11.28 7.26
C VAL A 127 -21.02 11.60 8.69
N TYR A 128 -21.97 11.64 9.64
CA TYR A 128 -21.62 11.90 11.03
C TYR A 128 -20.79 10.76 11.61
N ASN A 129 -19.57 11.06 12.02
CA ASN A 129 -18.67 10.13 12.67
C ASN A 129 -18.74 10.31 14.18
N HIS A 130 -19.41 9.38 14.87
CA HIS A 130 -19.56 9.39 16.32
C HIS A 130 -18.23 9.25 17.07
N HIS A 131 -17.22 8.60 16.48
CA HIS A 131 -15.90 8.43 17.12
C HIS A 131 -15.10 9.73 17.14
N MET A 132 -15.28 10.59 16.14
CA MET A 132 -14.61 11.88 16.03
C MET A 132 -15.50 13.07 16.41
N SER A 133 -16.79 12.84 16.65
CA SER A 133 -17.79 13.88 16.93
C SER A 133 -17.88 14.96 15.85
N GLN A 134 -17.67 14.59 14.59
CA GLN A 134 -17.70 15.50 13.43
C GLN A 134 -18.30 14.85 12.19
N ARG A 135 -18.70 15.64 11.20
CA ARG A 135 -19.08 15.12 9.87
C ARG A 135 -17.80 14.85 9.07
N GLN A 136 -17.71 13.67 8.49
CA GLN A 136 -16.56 13.20 7.73
C GLN A 136 -16.95 12.91 6.28
N GLU A 137 -16.18 13.44 5.34
CA GLU A 137 -16.30 13.09 3.91
C GLU A 137 -16.08 11.58 3.73
N ALA A 138 -17.02 10.89 3.08
CA ALA A 138 -16.97 9.44 2.90
C ALA A 138 -17.64 9.02 1.59
N TYR A 139 -17.13 7.95 0.97
CA TYR A 139 -17.94 7.16 0.05
C TYR A 139 -18.96 6.37 0.85
N LEU A 140 -20.14 6.15 0.26
CA LEU A 140 -20.97 5.01 0.65
C LEU A 140 -20.75 3.88 -0.35
N VAL A 141 -20.43 2.70 0.17
CA VAL A 141 -20.23 1.49 -0.62
C VAL A 141 -21.23 0.46 -0.15
N GLU A 142 -22.02 -0.06 -1.08
CA GLU A 142 -22.86 -1.22 -0.81
C GLU A 142 -21.98 -2.46 -0.86
N THR A 143 -21.98 -3.24 0.21
CA THR A 143 -21.37 -4.57 0.26
C THR A 143 -22.22 -5.43 1.17
N HIS A 144 -22.44 -6.69 0.79
CA HIS A 144 -22.95 -7.65 1.77
C HIS A 144 -21.88 -7.78 2.84
N THR A 145 -22.04 -7.13 3.98
CA THR A 145 -21.06 -7.07 5.06
C THR A 145 -21.75 -7.14 6.41
N VAL A 146 -20.95 -7.44 7.41
CA VAL A 146 -21.32 -7.40 8.83
C VAL A 146 -20.18 -6.69 9.54
N CYS A 147 -20.47 -6.05 10.66
CA CYS A 147 -19.50 -5.27 11.41
C CYS A 147 -18.19 -6.03 11.70
N GLY A 148 -17.10 -5.28 11.81
CA GLY A 148 -15.78 -5.81 12.19
C GLY A 148 -14.69 -5.68 11.14
N TYR A 149 -14.90 -4.89 10.09
CA TYR A 149 -13.91 -4.62 9.05
C TYR A 149 -13.14 -3.32 9.25
N SER A 150 -13.40 -2.55 10.32
CA SER A 150 -12.82 -1.23 10.55
C SER A 150 -11.30 -1.22 10.33
N GLY A 151 -10.84 -0.34 9.45
CA GLY A 151 -9.45 -0.19 9.04
C GLY A 151 -9.08 -1.03 7.82
N SER A 152 -10.03 -1.75 7.22
CA SER A 152 -9.76 -2.56 6.03
C SER A 152 -9.66 -1.68 4.78
N PRO A 153 -8.69 -1.96 3.89
CA PRO A 153 -8.60 -1.27 2.61
C PRO A 153 -9.73 -1.68 1.68
N VAL A 154 -10.34 -0.69 1.04
CA VAL A 154 -11.35 -0.85 -0.01
C VAL A 154 -10.74 -0.42 -1.34
N PHE A 155 -10.90 -1.26 -2.35
CA PHE A 155 -10.32 -1.08 -3.67
C PHE A 155 -11.41 -0.93 -4.72
N PHE A 156 -11.10 -0.11 -5.72
CA PHE A 156 -11.82 0.00 -6.98
C PHE A 156 -10.99 -0.68 -8.08
N PHE A 157 -11.67 -1.31 -9.03
CA PHE A 157 -11.03 -1.85 -10.24
C PHE A 157 -11.94 -1.68 -11.43
N ILE A 158 -11.35 -1.69 -12.63
CA ILE A 158 -12.09 -1.53 -13.89
C ILE A 158 -12.22 -2.88 -14.60
N PRO A 159 -13.43 -3.47 -14.67
CA PRO A 159 -13.67 -4.74 -15.33
C PRO A 159 -13.20 -4.76 -16.78
N ALA A 160 -12.71 -5.93 -17.23
CA ALA A 160 -12.10 -6.15 -18.55
C ALA A 160 -12.88 -5.53 -19.72
N MET A 161 -14.21 -5.53 -19.64
CA MET A 161 -15.09 -5.11 -20.73
C MET A 161 -15.78 -3.76 -20.52
N SER A 162 -15.42 -2.99 -19.48
CA SER A 162 -16.03 -1.67 -19.23
C SER A 162 -15.68 -0.65 -20.32
N LYS A 163 -16.71 0.02 -20.86
CA LYS A 163 -16.57 1.16 -21.77
C LYS A 163 -16.37 2.44 -20.95
N ARG A 164 -15.12 2.89 -20.82
CA ARG A 164 -14.76 4.18 -20.18
C ARG A 164 -14.14 5.14 -21.20
N PRO A 165 -14.10 6.47 -20.93
CA PRO A 165 -13.47 7.45 -21.81
C PRO A 165 -12.07 7.01 -22.21
N PRO A 166 -11.66 7.26 -23.46
CA PRO A 166 -10.37 6.84 -23.97
C PRO A 166 -9.27 7.75 -23.40
N GLU A 167 -8.80 7.50 -22.18
CA GLU A 167 -7.54 8.05 -21.68
C GLU A 167 -6.49 6.93 -21.58
N ASP A 168 -5.41 7.09 -22.37
CA ASP A 168 -4.16 6.32 -22.40
C ASP A 168 -4.22 4.83 -22.03
N LYS A 169 -5.15 4.10 -22.65
CA LYS A 169 -5.09 2.62 -22.75
C LYS A 169 -3.77 2.13 -23.37
N ALA A 170 -3.03 3.01 -24.04
CA ALA A 170 -1.95 2.70 -24.96
C ALA A 170 -0.67 2.17 -24.30
N ASN A 171 -0.36 2.54 -23.05
CA ASN A 171 0.95 2.22 -22.46
C ASN A 171 0.92 1.06 -21.44
N ASN A 172 -0.16 0.88 -20.66
CA ASN A 172 -0.30 -0.27 -19.76
C ASN A 172 -1.78 -0.51 -19.33
N PRO A 173 -2.52 -1.39 -20.03
CA PRO A 173 -3.92 -1.63 -19.74
C PRO A 173 -4.16 -2.30 -18.38
N LEU A 174 -3.20 -3.06 -17.83
CA LEU A 174 -3.34 -3.66 -16.50
C LEU A 174 -3.20 -2.60 -15.41
N ALA A 175 -2.18 -1.75 -15.50
CA ALA A 175 -1.98 -0.66 -14.54
C ALA A 175 -3.14 0.34 -14.57
N TRP A 176 -3.73 0.61 -15.74
CA TRP A 176 -4.89 1.50 -15.83
C TRP A 176 -6.13 0.95 -15.10
N ARG A 177 -6.35 -0.37 -15.14
CA ARG A 177 -7.52 -1.03 -14.53
C ARG A 177 -7.47 -1.13 -13.01
N GLY A 178 -6.30 -0.92 -12.41
CA GLY A 178 -6.10 -1.06 -10.97
C GLY A 178 -5.60 -2.45 -10.57
N PRO A 179 -5.82 -2.85 -9.31
CA PRO A 179 -6.68 -2.20 -8.31
C PRO A 179 -6.16 -0.83 -7.88
N TRP A 180 -7.07 0.08 -7.56
CA TRP A 180 -6.80 1.39 -6.98
C TRP A 180 -7.38 1.42 -5.57
N LEU A 181 -6.65 1.91 -4.57
CA LEU A 181 -7.17 2.06 -3.22
C LEU A 181 -8.18 3.21 -3.22
N LEU A 182 -9.45 2.86 -3.05
CA LEU A 182 -10.56 3.80 -2.91
C LEU A 182 -10.46 4.52 -1.58
N GLY A 183 -10.13 3.78 -0.52
CA GLY A 183 -10.04 4.30 0.82
C GLY A 183 -9.99 3.21 1.90
N VAL A 184 -10.32 3.62 3.12
CA VAL A 184 -10.32 2.75 4.32
C VAL A 184 -11.73 2.72 4.92
N GLU A 185 -12.29 1.53 5.13
CA GLU A 185 -13.60 1.38 5.77
C GLU A 185 -13.53 1.83 7.24
N TRP A 186 -14.53 2.60 7.69
CA TRP A 186 -14.57 3.15 9.06
C TRP A 186 -15.91 2.98 9.78
N ALA A 187 -17.02 2.77 9.06
CA ALA A 187 -18.32 2.54 9.68
C ALA A 187 -19.28 1.76 8.77
N HIS A 188 -20.33 1.22 9.40
CA HIS A 188 -21.52 0.71 8.72
C HIS A 188 -22.72 1.61 9.02
N ILE A 189 -23.58 1.81 8.02
CA ILE A 189 -24.87 2.44 8.25
C ILE A 189 -25.80 1.39 8.86
N ILE A 190 -26.25 1.69 10.08
CA ILE A 190 -27.11 0.83 10.89
C ILE A 190 -28.52 1.40 10.90
N ASP A 191 -29.50 0.50 10.77
CA ASP A 191 -30.91 0.79 11.01
C ASP A 191 -31.37 0.08 12.28
N HIS A 192 -32.51 0.49 12.83
CA HIS A 192 -33.08 -0.04 14.06
C HIS A 192 -34.44 -0.65 13.80
N GLU A 193 -34.51 -1.98 13.82
CA GLU A 193 -35.74 -2.72 13.55
C GLU A 193 -36.41 -3.16 14.86
N PRO A 194 -37.74 -3.09 14.97
CA PRO A 194 -38.45 -3.52 16.17
C PRO A 194 -38.45 -5.04 16.28
N VAL A 195 -38.17 -5.55 17.48
CA VAL A 195 -38.35 -6.97 17.79
C VAL A 195 -39.85 -7.27 17.85
N VAL A 196 -40.27 -8.30 17.13
CA VAL A 196 -41.64 -8.79 17.11
C VAL A 196 -41.74 -10.19 17.68
N GLU A 197 -42.79 -10.43 18.46
CA GLU A 197 -43.15 -11.74 18.98
C GLU A 197 -44.41 -12.24 18.28
N LYS A 198 -44.43 -13.54 17.94
CA LYS A 198 -45.59 -14.17 17.32
C LYS A 198 -46.55 -14.65 18.42
N GLY A 199 -47.71 -14.02 18.49
CA GLY A 199 -48.79 -14.42 19.40
C GLY A 199 -49.38 -15.78 19.04
N VAL A 200 -50.13 -16.35 19.98
CA VAL A 200 -50.78 -17.67 19.84
C VAL A 200 -51.72 -17.73 18.63
N GLU A 201 -52.35 -16.61 18.29
CA GLU A 201 -53.27 -16.48 17.14
C GLU A 201 -52.54 -16.16 15.81
N GLY A 202 -51.21 -16.13 15.81
CA GLY A 202 -50.38 -15.92 14.62
C GLY A 202 -50.10 -14.45 14.27
N GLU A 203 -50.66 -13.52 15.03
CA GLU A 203 -50.37 -12.08 14.96
C GLU A 203 -48.95 -11.73 15.43
N TRP A 204 -48.31 -10.75 14.79
CA TRP A 204 -47.01 -10.23 15.22
C TRP A 204 -47.21 -8.99 16.09
N LYS A 205 -46.70 -9.02 17.33
CA LYS A 205 -46.76 -7.88 18.26
C LYS A 205 -45.36 -7.34 18.53
N LYS A 206 -45.19 -6.02 18.47
CA LYS A 206 -43.93 -5.35 18.83
C LYS A 206 -43.70 -5.48 20.33
N THR A 207 -42.48 -5.83 20.71
CA THR A 207 -42.09 -5.99 22.13
C THR A 207 -41.65 -4.67 22.78
N GLY A 208 -41.48 -3.61 22.00
CA GLY A 208 -40.87 -2.34 22.44
C GLY A 208 -39.33 -2.36 22.44
N GLN A 209 -38.71 -3.50 22.14
CA GLN A 209 -37.27 -3.63 21.95
C GLN A 209 -36.90 -3.42 20.48
N TYR A 210 -35.67 -2.99 20.23
CA TYR A 210 -35.12 -2.77 18.90
C TYR A 210 -33.79 -3.50 18.76
N VAL A 211 -33.47 -3.89 17.54
CA VAL A 211 -32.19 -4.48 17.17
C VAL A 211 -31.54 -3.67 16.08
N GLU A 212 -30.22 -3.53 16.19
CA GLU A 212 -29.40 -2.96 15.12
C GLU A 212 -29.32 -3.94 13.96
N VAL A 213 -29.66 -3.48 12.77
CA VAL A 213 -29.51 -4.22 11.52
C VAL A 213 -28.60 -3.44 10.57
N THR A 214 -27.73 -4.15 9.87
CA THR A 214 -26.91 -3.52 8.83
C THR A 214 -27.76 -3.25 7.60
N THR A 215 -27.62 -2.05 7.04
CA THR A 215 -28.26 -1.68 5.77
C THR A 215 -27.53 -2.25 4.54
N GLY A 216 -26.39 -2.92 4.73
CA GLY A 216 -25.47 -3.30 3.65
C GLY A 216 -24.59 -2.15 3.15
N MET A 217 -24.74 -0.95 3.72
CA MET A 217 -23.94 0.22 3.36
C MET A 217 -22.80 0.41 4.36
N MET A 218 -21.59 0.63 3.83
CA MET A 218 -20.41 1.00 4.61
C MET A 218 -19.87 2.38 4.19
N CYS A 219 -19.29 3.08 5.14
CA CYS A 219 -18.61 4.34 4.95
C CYS A 219 -17.12 4.10 4.75
N VAL A 220 -16.55 4.71 3.70
CA VAL A 220 -15.14 4.57 3.35
C VAL A 220 -14.48 5.94 3.32
N SER A 221 -13.43 6.11 4.13
CA SER A 221 -12.59 7.31 4.18
C SER A 221 -11.81 7.41 2.89
N PRO A 222 -12.01 8.44 2.06
CA PRO A 222 -11.33 8.52 0.77
C PRO A 222 -9.82 8.48 0.87
N ALA A 223 -9.15 7.84 -0.10
CA ALA A 223 -7.70 7.67 -0.11
C ALA A 223 -6.90 8.98 -0.10
N TRP A 224 -7.48 10.11 -0.51
CA TRP A 224 -6.81 11.42 -0.41
C TRP A 224 -6.65 11.92 1.02
N HIS A 225 -7.50 11.51 1.97
CA HIS A 225 -7.26 11.80 3.39
C HIS A 225 -6.07 11.01 3.91
N LEU A 226 -5.90 9.77 3.45
CA LEU A 226 -4.72 8.96 3.75
C LEU A 226 -3.45 9.54 3.11
N GLU A 227 -3.53 10.00 1.86
CA GLU A 227 -2.43 10.70 1.20
C GLU A 227 -1.98 11.94 1.99
N ALA A 228 -2.93 12.77 2.43
CA ALA A 228 -2.64 13.93 3.26
C ALA A 228 -1.97 13.52 4.58
N LEU A 229 -2.49 12.50 5.26
CA LEU A 229 -1.93 11.99 6.52
C LEU A 229 -0.51 11.42 6.34
N LEU A 230 -0.25 10.65 5.28
CA LEU A 230 1.10 10.14 4.98
C LEU A 230 2.10 11.26 4.66
N ASN A 231 1.62 12.40 4.19
CA ASN A 231 2.41 13.60 3.91
C ASN A 231 2.48 14.57 5.10
N ASP A 232 2.06 14.15 6.29
CA ASP A 232 2.25 14.93 7.52
C ASP A 232 3.74 15.33 7.68
N PRO A 233 4.04 16.59 8.06
CA PRO A 233 5.42 17.07 8.18
C PRO A 233 6.31 16.21 9.09
N HIS A 234 5.76 15.68 10.18
CA HIS A 234 6.52 14.82 11.09
C HIS A 234 6.89 13.50 10.40
N LEU A 235 5.96 12.88 9.68
CA LEU A 235 6.23 11.65 8.94
C LEU A 235 7.17 11.86 7.76
N ALA A 236 7.09 13.02 7.08
CA ALA A 236 8.03 13.39 6.04
C ALA A 236 9.45 13.51 6.59
N GLN A 237 9.62 14.21 7.72
CA GLN A 237 10.91 14.33 8.40
C GLN A 237 11.49 12.95 8.77
N LEU A 238 10.67 12.04 9.32
CA LEU A 238 11.11 10.69 9.65
C LEU A 238 11.63 9.92 8.42
N ARG A 239 10.99 10.10 7.25
CA ARG A 239 11.46 9.50 6.00
C ARG A 239 12.80 10.08 5.56
N ASP A 240 12.93 11.40 5.59
CA ASP A 240 14.17 12.10 5.21
C ASP A 240 15.35 11.68 6.11
N GLU A 241 15.11 11.58 7.43
CA GLU A 241 16.11 11.10 8.39
C GLU A 241 16.53 9.65 8.11
N GLN A 242 15.56 8.80 7.77
CA GLN A 242 15.79 7.39 7.47
C GLN A 242 16.54 7.22 6.13
N GLU A 243 16.20 8.02 5.12
CA GLU A 243 16.90 8.06 3.83
C GLU A 243 18.34 8.57 4.00
N ALA A 244 18.56 9.62 4.79
CA ALA A 244 19.90 10.11 5.10
C ALA A 244 20.76 9.06 5.84
N LYS A 245 20.18 8.26 6.74
CA LYS A 245 20.87 7.11 7.36
C LYS A 245 21.24 6.07 6.31
N TRP A 246 20.28 5.72 5.45
CA TRP A 246 20.50 4.76 4.39
C TRP A 246 21.56 5.17 3.39
N GLU A 247 21.65 6.44 3.04
CA GLU A 247 22.69 6.98 2.18
C GLU A 247 24.07 6.88 2.84
N LYS A 248 24.17 7.19 4.14
CA LYS A 248 25.42 7.06 4.90
C LYS A 248 25.91 5.60 4.95
N GLU A 249 25.00 4.65 5.13
CA GLU A 249 25.30 3.21 5.15
C GLU A 249 25.68 2.66 3.77
N SER A 250 25.10 3.22 2.70
CA SER A 250 25.32 2.75 1.33
C SER A 250 26.60 3.33 0.71
N LYS A 251 27.17 4.39 1.28
CA LYS A 251 28.48 4.89 0.87
C LYS A 251 29.53 3.82 1.21
N PRO A 252 30.34 3.35 0.23
CA PRO A 252 31.39 2.39 0.52
C PRO A 252 32.30 2.99 1.59
N ARG A 253 32.56 2.21 2.66
CA ARG A 253 33.64 2.53 3.60
C ARG A 253 34.89 2.74 2.75
N VAL A 254 35.36 3.99 2.66
CA VAL A 254 36.69 4.28 2.15
C VAL A 254 37.63 3.55 3.12
N VAL A 255 38.07 2.36 2.73
CA VAL A 255 39.21 1.73 3.37
C VAL A 255 40.35 2.67 3.01
N ALA A 256 40.71 3.56 3.94
CA ALA A 256 41.94 4.31 3.83
C ALA A 256 43.05 3.26 3.73
N LYS A 257 43.57 3.04 2.52
CA LYS A 257 44.85 2.37 2.36
C LYS A 257 45.86 3.30 3.01
N LEU A 258 46.45 2.85 4.12
CA LEU A 258 47.67 3.45 4.64
C LEU A 258 48.73 3.29 3.54
N ASP A 259 49.14 4.39 2.91
CA ASP A 259 50.32 4.42 2.04
C ASP A 259 51.57 4.28 2.90
N SER A 260 51.87 3.07 3.36
CA SER A 260 53.15 2.73 3.98
C SER A 260 53.26 1.22 4.20
N ALA A 261 53.71 0.52 3.15
CA ALA A 261 54.70 -0.55 3.25
C ALA A 261 55.05 -1.04 1.84
N HIS A 262 56.29 -0.81 1.44
CA HIS A 262 56.90 -1.48 0.28
C HIS A 262 56.98 -2.97 0.62
N GLN A 263 56.16 -3.81 -0.01
CA GLN A 263 56.35 -5.26 0.03
C GLN A 263 57.21 -5.69 -1.18
N PRO A 264 58.27 -6.48 -0.98
CA PRO A 264 59.08 -7.00 -2.07
C PRO A 264 58.25 -7.97 -2.92
N ALA A 265 58.43 -7.91 -4.23
CA ALA A 265 57.70 -8.72 -5.19
C ALA A 265 57.90 -10.23 -4.93
N PRO A 266 56.83 -11.04 -4.87
CA PRO A 266 56.95 -12.49 -4.95
C PRO A 266 57.29 -12.90 -6.39
N ALA A 267 58.34 -13.69 -6.55
CA ALA A 267 58.71 -14.33 -7.80
C ALA A 267 57.65 -15.39 -8.20
N GLY A 268 57.06 -15.26 -9.38
CA GLY A 268 56.16 -16.25 -9.94
C GLY A 268 55.71 -15.91 -11.36
N ASP A 269 56.17 -16.71 -12.32
CA ASP A 269 55.61 -16.94 -13.66
C ASP A 269 55.81 -15.90 -14.78
N LEU A 270 57.03 -15.38 -14.90
CA LEU A 270 57.54 -14.71 -16.12
C LEU A 270 57.73 -15.64 -17.34
N LEU A 271 57.32 -16.92 -17.26
CA LEU A 271 57.57 -17.93 -18.29
C LEU A 271 56.39 -18.08 -19.28
N LEU A 272 55.16 -17.71 -18.89
CA LEU A 272 53.97 -17.83 -19.74
C LEU A 272 53.76 -16.61 -20.66
N ASP A 273 54.15 -15.41 -20.22
CA ASP A 273 54.08 -14.16 -21.01
C ASP A 273 55.16 -14.07 -22.11
N ALA A 274 56.21 -14.89 -22.03
CA ALA A 274 57.28 -14.96 -23.02
C ALA A 274 56.92 -15.84 -24.23
N LEU A 275 55.92 -16.73 -24.12
CA LEU A 275 55.57 -17.71 -25.16
C LEU A 275 54.43 -17.26 -26.11
N LEU A 276 53.72 -16.16 -25.80
CA LEU A 276 52.53 -15.72 -26.55
C LEU A 276 52.71 -14.47 -27.42
N LYS A 277 53.94 -13.96 -27.58
CA LYS A 277 54.21 -12.79 -28.44
C LYS A 277 54.69 -13.23 -29.83
N THR A 278 53.78 -13.37 -30.78
CA THR A 278 54.09 -13.47 -32.21
C THR A 278 54.65 -12.12 -32.73
N PRO A 279 55.77 -12.10 -33.47
CA PRO A 279 56.37 -10.86 -33.96
C PRO A 279 55.57 -10.21 -35.11
N PRO A 280 55.59 -8.86 -35.25
CA PRO A 280 54.87 -8.15 -36.29
C PRO A 280 55.55 -8.27 -37.68
N ALA A 281 54.73 -8.39 -38.73
CA ALA A 281 55.19 -8.42 -40.12
C ALA A 281 55.76 -7.07 -40.61
N PRO A 282 56.77 -7.07 -41.51
CA PRO A 282 57.51 -5.87 -41.91
C PRO A 282 56.73 -4.93 -42.85
N LYS A 283 56.92 -3.62 -42.64
CA LYS A 283 56.29 -2.52 -43.38
C LYS A 283 57.03 -2.22 -44.71
N THR A 284 56.35 -2.35 -45.84
CA THR A 284 56.83 -1.84 -47.14
C THR A 284 56.45 -0.37 -47.32
N LYS A 285 57.45 0.50 -47.49
CA LYS A 285 57.27 1.93 -47.80
C LYS A 285 57.11 2.09 -49.32
N VAL A 286 56.04 2.78 -49.76
CA VAL A 286 55.98 3.38 -51.10
C VAL A 286 55.74 4.88 -50.94
N LYS A 287 56.70 5.67 -51.42
CA LYS A 287 56.60 7.13 -51.58
C LYS A 287 55.82 7.43 -52.86
N ALA A 288 54.91 8.39 -52.82
CA ALA A 288 54.44 9.08 -54.03
C ALA A 288 54.39 10.59 -53.77
N THR A 289 55.15 11.32 -54.59
CA THR A 289 55.26 12.77 -54.65
C THR A 289 54.41 13.34 -55.79
N SER A 290 53.61 14.35 -55.47
CA SER A 290 53.32 15.60 -56.22
C SER A 290 52.63 15.61 -57.60
N LYS A 291 51.56 16.44 -57.67
CA LYS A 291 51.09 17.36 -58.75
C LYS A 291 50.65 16.69 -60.08
N ARG A 292 49.67 17.17 -60.86
CA ARG A 292 49.19 18.53 -61.19
C ARG A 292 47.82 18.44 -61.91
N LYS A 293 47.12 19.58 -61.98
CA LYS A 293 45.95 19.94 -62.82
C LYS A 293 45.97 19.36 -64.25
N ALA A 294 44.83 18.87 -64.74
CA ALA A 294 43.91 19.50 -65.70
C ALA A 294 42.69 18.58 -65.88
#